data_AF-A0A1I3XF90-F1
#
_entry.id   AF-A0A1I3XF90-F1
#
_cell.length_a   1.000
_cell.length_b   1.000
_cell.length_c   1.000
_cell.angle_alpha   90.00
_cell.angle_beta   90.00
_cell.angle_gamma   90.00
#
_symmetry.space_group_name_H-M   'P 1'
#
loop_
_entity.id
_entity.type
_entity.pdbx_description
1 polymer ?
#
loop_
_entity_poly.entity_id
_entity_poly.type
_entity_poly.pdbx_seq_one_letter_code
_entity_poly.pdbx_strand_id
1 'polypeptide(L)' 'MQLDLASRDDEFKEVTASMRRLILSLLGNAEDYSVVPIQGGGSFAMEAALSSFVSRIHKPLVA' A
#
# COMPACT_ATOMS: atom_id res chain seq x y z
N MET A 1 -6.22 -0.52 -27.79
CA MET A 1 -5.19 -1.34 -27.14
C MET A 1 -4.52 -0.47 -26.09
N GLN A 2 -4.60 -0.82 -24.80
CA GLN A 2 -3.90 -0.05 -23.76
C GLN A 2 -2.42 -0.44 -23.79
N LEU A 3 -1.55 0.55 -23.91
CA LEU A 3 -0.09 0.38 -23.89
C LEU A 3 0.39 0.69 -22.48
N ASP A 4 1.12 -0.24 -21.88
CA ASP A 4 1.81 0.00 -20.61
C ASP A 4 2.99 0.95 -20.85
N LEU A 5 2.92 2.14 -20.25
CA LEU A 5 3.97 3.16 -20.34
C LEU A 5 5.00 2.93 -19.24
N ALA A 6 5.70 1.80 -19.31
CA ALA A 6 6.82 1.46 -18.42
C ALA A 6 6.49 1.20 -16.93
N SER A 7 5.24 0.90 -16.55
CA SER A 7 4.91 0.57 -15.14
C SER A 7 5.55 -0.73 -14.65
N ARG A 8 6.20 -1.48 -15.55
CA ARG A 8 6.87 -2.76 -15.30
C ARG A 8 8.36 -2.72 -15.61
N ASP A 9 8.90 -1.57 -15.98
CA ASP A 9 10.32 -1.38 -16.25
C ASP A 9 11.11 -1.44 -14.95
N ASP A 10 12.37 -1.86 -15.03
CA ASP A 10 13.18 -2.07 -13.83
C ASP A 10 13.47 -0.76 -13.10
N GLU A 11 13.57 0.36 -13.81
CA GLU A 11 13.68 1.70 -13.21
C GLU A 11 12.45 2.04 -12.35
N PHE A 12 11.24 1.76 -12.86
CA PHE A 12 10.00 1.99 -12.11
C PHE A 12 9.94 1.10 -10.86
N LYS A 13 10.35 -0.17 -10.97
CA LYS A 13 10.42 -1.09 -9.83
C LYS A 13 11.43 -0.61 -8.79
N GLU A 14 12.60 -0.14 -9.21
CA GLU A 14 13.64 0.35 -8.29
C GLU A 14 13.22 1.63 -7.56
N VAL A 15 12.59 2.58 -8.26
CA VAL A 15 12.03 3.78 -7.62
C VAL A 15 10.98 3.39 -6.58
N THR A 16 10.06 2.49 -6.94
CA THR A 16 9.02 1.98 -6.03
C THR A 16 9.64 1.27 -4.83
N ALA A 17 10.63 0.42 -5.03
CA ALA A 17 11.30 -0.33 -3.97
C ALA A 17 12.09 0.60 -3.03
N SER A 18 12.78 1.61 -3.59
CA SER A 18 13.51 2.62 -2.83
C SER A 18 12.58 3.41 -1.91
N MET A 19 11.46 3.91 -2.45
CA MET A 19 10.44 4.62 -1.67
C MET A 19 9.89 3.77 -0.52
N ARG A 20 9.58 2.49 -0.79
CA ARG A 20 9.09 1.56 0.25
C ARG A 20 10.13 1.36 1.36
N ARG A 21 11.40 1.15 1.01
CA ARG A 21 12.50 1.00 1.99
C ARG A 21 12.68 2.25 2.85
N LEU A 22 12.63 3.44 2.24
CA LEU A 22 12.74 4.71 2.96
C LEU A 22 11.60 4.87 3.98
N ILE A 23 10.35 4.62 3.58
CA ILE A 23 9.21 4.73 4.50
C ILE A 23 9.30 3.71 5.64
N LEU A 24 9.67 2.45 5.34
CA LEU A 24 9.89 1.43 6.37
C LEU A 24 11.00 1.82 7.34
N SER A 25 12.07 2.46 6.87
CA SER A 25 13.19 2.90 7.72
C SER A 25 12.81 4.00 8.72
N LEU A 26 11.69 4.70 8.49
CA LEU A 26 11.13 5.66 9.44
C LEU A 26 10.36 4.97 10.58
N LEU A 27 10.07 3.67 10.45
CA LEU A 27 9.37 2.88 11.46
C LEU A 27 10.38 2.22 12.40
N GLY A 28 10.07 2.18 13.71
CA GLY A 28 10.95 1.56 14.70
C GLY A 28 11.11 0.03 14.54
N ASN A 29 10.11 -0.65 13.96
CA ASN A 29 10.08 -2.10 13.78
C ASN A 29 9.77 -2.46 12.31
N ALA A 30 10.69 -2.18 11.39
CA ALA A 30 10.44 -2.33 9.94
C ALA A 30 10.04 -3.75 9.49
N GLU A 31 10.37 -4.80 10.25
CA GLU A 31 10.07 -6.20 9.88
C GLU A 31 8.60 -6.58 10.03
N ASP A 32 7.87 -5.90 10.91
CA ASP A 32 6.44 -6.17 11.18
C ASP A 32 5.51 -5.49 10.17
N TYR A 33 6.04 -4.60 9.32
CA TYR A 33 5.25 -3.75 8.45
C TYR A 33 5.65 -3.89 6.97
N SER A 34 4.70 -3.60 6.10
CA SER A 34 4.95 -3.45 4.66
C SER A 34 4.33 -2.15 4.17
N VAL A 35 4.98 -1.52 3.19
CA VAL A 35 4.49 -0.30 2.53
C VAL A 35 3.98 -0.69 1.15
N VAL A 36 2.72 -0.36 0.86
CA VAL A 36 2.07 -0.62 -0.43
C VAL A 36 1.63 0.71 -1.03
N PRO A 37 2.26 1.18 -2.12
CA PRO A 37 1.78 2.35 -2.84
C PRO A 37 0.42 2.05 -3.48
N ILE A 38 -0.59 2.85 -3.16
CA ILE A 38 -1.93 2.72 -3.71
C ILE A 38 -2.34 4.00 -4.42
N GLN A 39 -3.02 3.86 -5.56
CA GLN A 39 -3.65 5.00 -6.23
C GLN A 39 -4.99 5.30 -5.54
N GLY A 40 -5.20 6.56 -5.15
CA GLY A 40 -6.41 6.99 -4.47
C GLY A 40 -6.10 7.94 -3.31
N GLY A 41 -7.16 8.47 -2.69
CA GLY A 41 -7.05 9.31 -1.50
C GLY A 41 -7.34 8.55 -0.20
N GLY A 42 -7.43 9.29 0.91
CA GLY A 42 -7.69 8.72 2.24
C GLY A 42 -8.99 7.90 2.32
N SER A 43 -10.06 8.34 1.65
CA SER A 43 -11.33 7.60 1.63
C SER A 43 -11.19 6.21 0.99
N PHE A 44 -10.46 6.11 -0.13
CA PHE A 44 -10.17 4.84 -0.76
C PHE A 44 -9.33 3.94 0.14
N ALA A 45 -8.32 4.51 0.82
CA ALA A 45 -7.49 3.76 1.76
C ALA A 45 -8.33 3.16 2.91
N MET A 46 -9.32 3.91 3.44
CA MET A 46 -10.22 3.41 4.48
C MET A 46 -11.10 2.25 3.98
N GLU A 47 -11.67 2.37 2.79
CA GLU A 47 -12.48 1.30 2.19
C GLU A 47 -11.65 0.03 1.95
N ALA A 48 -10.43 0.19 1.42
CA ALA A 48 -9.50 -0.92 1.19
C ALA A 48 -9.12 -1.61 2.50
N ALA A 49 -8.85 -0.84 3.57
CA ALA A 49 -8.52 -1.38 4.88
C ALA A 49 -9.70 -2.18 5.48
N LEU A 50 -10.92 -1.63 5.45
CA LEU A 50 -12.11 -2.33 5.95
C LEU A 50 -12.35 -3.63 5.17
N SER A 51 -12.24 -3.58 3.84
CA SER A 51 -12.40 -4.77 2.98
C SER A 51 -11.33 -5.84 3.23
N SER A 52 -10.09 -5.43 3.53
CA SER A 52 -8.96 -6.35 3.69
C SER A 52 -8.86 -6.96 5.08
N PHE A 53 -9.18 -6.19 6.12
CA PHE A 53 -8.90 -6.56 7.51
C PHE A 53 -10.15 -7.01 8.30
N VAL A 54 -11.35 -6.71 7.82
CA VAL A 54 -12.60 -7.04 8.53
C VAL A 54 -13.29 -8.23 7.86
N SER A 55 -13.36 -9.35 8.57
CA SER A 55 -14.18 -10.49 8.12
C SER A 55 -15.67 -10.13 8.08
N ARG A 56 -16.43 -10.80 7.21
CA ARG A 56 -17.88 -10.60 7.04
C ARG A 56 -18.69 -10.76 8.32
N ILE A 57 -18.18 -11.53 9.29
CA ILE A 57 -18.84 -11.79 10.58
C ILE A 57 -18.38 -10.84 11.70
N HIS A 58 -17.38 -10.01 11.44
CA HIS A 58 -16.86 -9.06 12.42
C HIS A 58 -17.45 -7.67 12.19
N LYS A 59 -17.49 -6.87 13.26
CA LYS A 59 -17.90 -5.47 13.22
C LYS A 59 -16.69 -4.61 13.57
N PRO A 60 -16.28 -3.67 12.71
CA PRO A 60 -15.17 -2.78 13.01
C PRO A 60 -15.57 -1.84 14.14
N LEU A 61 -14.65 -1.59 15.08
CA LEU A 61 -14.80 -0.55 16.07
C LEU A 61 -14.39 0.79 15.45
N VAL A 62 -15.27 1.79 15.54
CA VAL A 62 -15.02 3.16 15.11
C VAL A 62 -15.27 4.05 16.31
N ALA A 63 -14.28 4.87 16.68
CA ALA A 63 -14.35 5.83 17.78
C ALA A 63 -14.64 7.24 17.26
#